data_AF-A0A101HHU6-F1
#
_entry.id   AF-A0A101HHU6-F1
#
_cell.length_a   1.000
_cell.length_b   1.000
_cell.length_c   1.000
_cell.angle_alpha   90.00
_cell.angle_beta   90.00
_cell.angle_gamma   90.00
#
_symmetry.space_group_name_H-M   'P 1'
#
loop_
_entity.id
_entity.type
_entity.pdbx_description
1 polymer ?
#
loop_
_entity_poly.entity_id
_entity_poly.type
_entity_poly.pdbx_seq_one_letter_code
_entity_poly.pdbx_strand_id
1 'polypeptide(L)'
;MNRKSHLLSLLFAVTAVLFTTSCSSKLTPLSQSNFNVTPSPLETVGNQVPVTINGTFPEKWFHKNGIVTITPVLKYGDRELTGTPYSFQGENISGNRTTISNRRGGNFTITSTFPYKPEMLNSELYLRFDGRIKNKQSILPDLKVADGVIATSALADVRTSTPSVAPDGFQRIIKEAQEANIMFVIQQAKLRDSELNKQDMTAWKRRVEEAFNDPRQNVNVEVSAYASPDGSLSLNEQLAAQREKNTSGYLEEELSKRNIHTDVYARYTAEDWEGFRQLVMASDLQDKELILRVLEMYPDSETREREIRNISYVFEELATTILPQLRRSRIIANIEIVGKSDEEIMTTWNSNPKELTVEELLYASSLTNDEKVKERIYQYVTANFSNDYRGWNNIGTMFFKQGDYAKAKQAFNRAAQVNPSAPEVNMNKALLAIMDNDLETANELLGKSAGAAGLDEAMGLLNLLQGNYNQAVDAYGNNKT
;
A
#
# COMPACT_ATOMS: atom_id res chain seq x y z
N MET A 1 -69.64 12.93 60.06
CA MET A 1 -70.24 14.20 60.51
C MET A 1 -69.37 15.37 60.05
N ASN A 2 -69.98 16.27 59.28
CA ASN A 2 -69.72 17.71 59.04
C ASN A 2 -68.29 18.16 58.65
N ARG A 3 -68.03 18.53 57.37
CA ARG A 3 -68.39 19.76 56.61
C ARG A 3 -67.50 20.99 56.93
N LYS A 4 -66.64 21.31 55.95
CA LYS A 4 -66.29 22.62 55.32
C LYS A 4 -66.26 23.91 56.16
N SER A 5 -65.17 24.68 56.03
CA SER A 5 -65.19 26.00 55.37
C SER A 5 -63.78 26.59 55.17
N HIS A 6 -63.57 27.22 54.01
CA HIS A 6 -62.44 28.10 53.64
C HIS A 6 -62.63 29.53 54.19
N LEU A 7 -61.54 30.31 54.30
CA LEU A 7 -61.38 31.78 54.10
C LEU A 7 -59.94 32.19 54.54
N LEU A 8 -59.04 32.54 53.63
CA LEU A 8 -58.67 33.89 53.14
C LEU A 8 -57.57 34.61 53.96
N SER A 9 -56.37 34.70 53.34
CA SER A 9 -55.41 35.83 53.26
C SER A 9 -54.92 36.61 54.50
N LEU A 10 -53.58 36.70 54.69
CA LEU A 10 -52.82 37.97 54.58
C LEU A 10 -51.27 37.81 54.61
N LEU A 11 -50.64 38.40 53.59
CA LEU A 11 -49.34 39.11 53.47
C LEU A 11 -48.11 38.88 54.40
N PHE A 12 -46.97 38.67 53.72
CA PHE A 12 -45.64 39.33 53.79
C PHE A 12 -44.87 39.47 55.12
N ALA A 13 -43.67 38.89 55.14
CA ALA A 13 -42.43 39.61 55.51
C ALA A 13 -41.20 38.92 54.89
N VAL A 14 -40.67 39.51 53.82
CA VAL A 14 -39.33 39.22 53.27
C VAL A 14 -38.30 39.85 54.21
N THR A 15 -37.44 39.05 54.81
CA THR A 15 -36.24 39.54 55.51
C THR A 15 -35.03 39.34 54.59
N ALA A 16 -34.65 40.42 53.91
CA ALA A 16 -33.39 40.52 53.20
C ALA A 16 -32.26 40.71 54.21
N VAL A 17 -31.45 39.66 54.42
CA VAL A 17 -30.17 39.79 55.13
C VAL A 17 -29.12 40.25 54.13
N LEU A 18 -28.88 41.56 54.12
CA LEU A 18 -27.73 42.19 53.49
C LEU A 18 -26.47 41.86 54.30
N PHE A 19 -25.65 40.92 53.82
CA PHE A 19 -24.27 40.79 54.29
C PHE A 19 -23.37 41.78 53.55
N THR A 20 -23.13 42.94 54.14
CA THR A 20 -22.01 43.82 53.79
C THR A 20 -20.82 43.49 54.69
N THR A 21 -19.90 42.64 54.22
CA THR A 21 -18.52 42.59 54.74
C THR A 21 -17.52 42.63 53.58
N SER A 22 -17.07 43.85 53.32
CA SER A 22 -15.84 44.15 52.59
C SER A 22 -14.63 43.77 53.46
N CYS A 23 -13.59 43.20 52.84
CA CYS A 23 -12.29 42.80 53.40
C CYS A 23 -12.22 41.48 54.19
N SER A 24 -12.47 40.34 53.55
CA SER A 24 -11.86 39.08 53.99
C SER A 24 -10.36 39.09 53.67
N SER A 25 -9.52 38.65 54.62
CA SER A 25 -8.06 38.52 54.43
C SER A 25 -7.64 37.22 53.73
N LYS A 26 -8.61 36.45 53.24
CA LYS A 26 -8.42 35.11 52.64
C LYS A 26 -9.27 35.01 51.37
N LEU A 27 -8.70 34.37 50.35
CA LEU A 27 -9.43 33.97 49.14
C LEU A 27 -10.40 32.84 49.48
N THR A 28 -11.59 32.84 48.87
CA THR A 28 -12.57 31.77 49.03
C THR A 28 -12.37 30.70 47.95
N PRO A 29 -12.64 29.40 48.23
CA PRO A 29 -12.58 28.35 47.22
C PRO A 29 -13.46 28.68 46.01
N LEU A 30 -12.94 28.39 44.82
CA LEU A 30 -13.73 28.39 43.59
C LEU A 30 -14.48 27.07 43.46
N SER A 31 -15.54 27.07 42.67
CA SER A 31 -16.37 25.89 42.40
C SER A 31 -16.12 25.36 40.99
N GLN A 32 -16.49 24.10 40.73
CA GLN A 32 -16.32 23.49 39.41
C GLN A 32 -17.01 24.28 38.29
N SER A 33 -18.14 24.95 38.57
CA SER A 33 -18.85 25.78 37.57
C SER A 33 -18.07 27.01 37.10
N ASN A 34 -16.97 27.35 37.76
CA ASN A 34 -16.05 28.40 37.31
C ASN A 34 -15.09 27.91 36.20
N PHE A 35 -15.14 26.63 35.84
CA PHE A 35 -14.24 26.00 34.91
C PHE A 35 -15.00 25.18 33.87
N ASN A 36 -14.57 25.31 32.62
CA ASN A 36 -14.99 24.44 31.53
C ASN A 36 -13.74 23.75 30.96
N VAL A 37 -13.75 22.42 30.96
CA VAL A 37 -12.62 21.60 30.50
C VAL A 37 -12.97 20.96 29.16
N THR A 38 -12.03 21.00 28.22
CA THR A 38 -12.20 20.42 26.90
C THR A 38 -10.94 19.62 26.51
N PRO A 39 -11.07 18.33 26.17
CA PRO A 39 -12.28 17.50 26.26
C PRO A 39 -12.66 17.15 27.72
N SER A 40 -13.92 16.78 27.97
CA SER A 40 -14.40 16.30 29.28
C SER A 40 -15.47 15.21 29.06
N PRO A 41 -15.23 13.93 29.41
CA PRO A 41 -14.02 13.40 30.05
C PRO A 41 -12.77 13.62 29.18
N LEU A 42 -11.58 13.58 29.78
CA LEU A 42 -10.36 13.74 28.97
C LEU A 42 -10.25 12.58 27.97
N GLU A 43 -9.45 12.76 26.92
CA GLU A 43 -9.22 11.72 25.92
C GLU A 43 -7.75 11.69 25.51
N THR A 44 -7.29 10.54 25.03
CA THR A 44 -5.97 10.44 24.40
C THR A 44 -5.99 11.05 23.01
N VAL A 45 -4.93 11.75 22.65
CA VAL A 45 -4.58 12.13 21.27
C VAL A 45 -3.17 11.60 21.03
N GLY A 46 -3.08 10.51 20.26
CA GLY A 46 -1.86 9.69 20.22
C GLY A 46 -1.49 9.19 21.63
N ASN A 47 -0.23 9.37 22.03
CA ASN A 47 0.28 9.00 23.36
C ASN A 47 0.19 10.12 24.41
N GLN A 48 -0.65 11.13 24.18
CA GLN A 48 -0.80 12.30 25.04
C GLN A 48 -2.25 12.49 25.48
N VAL A 49 -2.44 13.18 26.61
CA VAL A 49 -3.73 13.64 27.12
C VAL A 49 -3.69 15.16 27.09
N PRO A 50 -4.00 15.80 25.95
CA PRO A 50 -4.10 17.25 25.87
C PRO A 50 -5.37 17.72 26.56
N VAL A 51 -5.29 18.86 27.25
CA VAL A 51 -6.45 19.47 27.89
C VAL A 51 -6.38 20.99 27.84
N THR A 52 -7.53 21.59 27.54
CA THR A 52 -7.75 23.04 27.66
C THR A 52 -8.74 23.31 28.78
N ILE A 53 -8.36 24.17 29.72
CA ILE A 53 -9.16 24.56 30.88
C ILE A 53 -9.47 26.05 30.74
N ASN A 54 -10.73 26.37 30.49
CA ASN A 54 -11.23 27.75 30.45
C ASN A 54 -11.80 28.08 31.83
N GLY A 55 -11.18 29.03 32.53
CA GLY A 55 -11.57 29.43 33.87
C GLY A 55 -12.08 30.86 33.91
N THR A 56 -12.96 31.14 34.87
CA THR A 56 -13.48 32.48 35.16
C THR A 56 -13.29 32.80 36.63
N PHE A 57 -12.55 33.88 36.92
CA PHE A 57 -12.58 34.52 38.23
C PHE A 57 -13.84 35.40 38.32
N PRO A 58 -14.74 35.16 39.30
CA PRO A 58 -15.94 35.97 39.46
C PRO A 58 -15.65 37.44 39.77
N GLU A 59 -16.64 38.30 39.53
CA GLU A 59 -16.61 39.69 40.00
C GLU A 59 -16.32 39.73 41.51
N LYS A 60 -15.47 40.68 41.92
CA LYS A 60 -15.05 40.92 43.30
C LYS A 60 -14.25 39.79 43.97
N TRP A 61 -14.02 38.66 43.30
CA TRP A 61 -13.26 37.53 43.86
C TRP A 61 -11.76 37.80 43.92
N PHE A 62 -11.16 38.29 42.83
CA PHE A 62 -9.71 38.47 42.75
C PHE A 62 -9.27 39.71 43.54
N HIS A 63 -8.60 39.52 44.68
CA HIS A 63 -8.20 40.64 45.54
C HIS A 63 -7.14 41.54 44.87
N LYS A 64 -7.27 42.87 45.03
CA LYS A 64 -6.35 43.84 44.39
C LYS A 64 -4.87 43.62 44.73
N ASN A 65 -4.57 43.14 45.93
CA ASN A 65 -3.21 42.80 46.39
C ASN A 65 -2.95 41.27 46.41
N GLY A 66 -3.66 40.52 45.56
CA GLY A 66 -3.61 39.06 45.51
C GLY A 66 -2.69 38.52 44.42
N ILE A 67 -2.12 37.34 44.64
CA ILE A 67 -1.47 36.50 43.63
C ILE A 67 -2.10 35.11 43.73
N VAL A 68 -2.49 34.52 42.61
CA VAL A 68 -3.04 33.16 42.54
C VAL A 68 -2.28 32.39 41.46
N THR A 69 -1.68 31.26 41.84
CA THR A 69 -1.08 30.32 40.90
C THR A 69 -1.95 29.07 40.81
N ILE A 70 -2.30 28.68 39.59
CA ILE A 70 -3.12 27.50 39.30
C ILE A 70 -2.21 26.48 38.60
N THR A 71 -2.15 25.27 39.15
CA THR A 71 -1.40 24.15 38.56
C THR A 71 -2.38 23.04 38.20
N PRO A 72 -2.48 22.64 36.93
CA PRO A 72 -3.20 21.42 36.54
C PRO A 72 -2.52 20.19 37.13
N VAL A 73 -3.29 19.28 37.72
CA VAL A 73 -2.79 18.05 38.34
C VAL A 73 -3.65 16.88 37.89
N LEU A 74 -3.08 15.96 37.12
CA LEU A 74 -3.74 14.71 36.75
C LEU A 74 -3.44 13.67 37.82
N LYS A 75 -4.48 13.18 38.51
CA LYS A 75 -4.37 12.17 39.58
C LYS A 75 -4.83 10.82 39.07
N TYR A 76 -4.08 9.76 39.35
CA TYR A 76 -4.41 8.39 38.98
C TYR A 76 -3.78 7.42 39.98
N GLY A 77 -4.59 6.55 40.59
CA GLY A 77 -4.16 5.77 41.77
C GLY A 77 -3.59 6.69 42.86
N ASP A 78 -2.41 6.33 43.39
CA ASP A 78 -1.67 7.12 44.40
C ASP A 78 -0.65 8.11 43.78
N ARG A 79 -0.74 8.36 42.47
CA ARG A 79 0.24 9.17 41.72
C ARG A 79 -0.39 10.47 41.20
N GLU A 80 0.44 11.48 41.04
CA GLU A 80 0.08 12.76 40.44
C GLU A 80 1.08 13.13 39.34
N LEU A 81 0.58 13.70 38.23
CA LEU A 81 1.39 14.43 37.26
C LEU A 81 0.96 15.89 37.25
N THR A 82 1.92 16.80 37.29
CA THR A 82 1.65 18.23 37.32
C THR A 82 1.94 18.85 35.95
N GLY A 83 1.05 19.73 35.51
CA GLY A 83 1.24 20.56 34.32
C GLY A 83 1.97 21.86 34.68
N THR A 84 2.18 22.70 33.66
CA THR A 84 2.80 24.02 33.83
C THR A 84 1.92 24.92 34.71
N PRO A 85 2.45 25.53 35.78
CA PRO A 85 1.70 26.49 36.61
C PRO A 85 1.42 27.82 35.89
N TYR A 86 0.23 28.38 36.09
CA TYR A 86 -0.18 29.69 35.56
C TYR A 86 -0.46 30.65 36.72
N SER A 87 0.22 31.80 36.73
CA SER A 87 0.06 32.80 37.80
C SER A 87 -0.68 34.05 37.34
N PHE A 88 -1.57 34.53 38.20
CA PHE A 88 -2.39 35.72 38.03
C PHE A 88 -2.12 36.70 39.19
N GLN A 89 -2.29 38.00 38.96
CA GLN A 89 -2.09 39.04 39.97
C GLN A 89 -3.22 40.06 40.00
N GLY A 90 -3.41 40.71 41.16
CA GLY A 90 -4.38 41.78 41.32
C GLY A 90 -3.83 43.14 40.88
N GLU A 91 -4.74 44.09 40.68
CA GLU A 91 -4.46 45.43 40.14
C GLU A 91 -3.41 46.26 40.90
N ASN A 92 -3.13 45.95 42.18
CA ASN A 92 -2.15 46.65 43.01
C ASN A 92 -0.80 45.93 43.14
N ILE A 93 -0.63 44.77 42.51
CA ILE A 93 0.64 44.03 42.52
C ILE A 93 1.48 44.45 41.32
N SER A 94 2.70 44.91 41.57
CA SER A 94 3.69 45.10 40.52
C SER A 94 4.31 43.77 40.13
N GLY A 95 4.26 43.40 38.85
CA GLY A 95 4.82 42.15 38.33
C GLY A 95 4.36 41.86 36.90
N ASN A 96 4.96 40.82 36.29
CA ASN A 96 4.71 40.43 34.89
C ASN A 96 3.62 39.34 34.75
N ARG A 97 2.73 39.16 35.73
CA ARG A 97 1.64 38.17 35.65
C ARG A 97 0.40 38.79 35.01
N THR A 98 -0.49 37.94 34.51
CA THR A 98 -1.79 38.37 34.00
C THR A 98 -2.58 39.06 35.10
N THR A 99 -2.93 40.34 34.87
CA THR A 99 -3.64 41.15 35.87
C THR A 99 -5.15 40.93 35.76
N ILE A 100 -5.81 40.59 36.87
CA ILE A 100 -7.25 40.35 36.96
C ILE A 100 -7.91 41.51 37.71
N SER A 101 -8.97 42.08 37.12
CA SER A 101 -9.68 43.20 37.74
C SER A 101 -10.49 42.72 38.93
N ASN A 102 -10.34 43.37 40.08
CA ASN A 102 -11.17 43.03 41.22
C ASN A 102 -12.66 43.30 40.92
N ARG A 103 -12.99 44.42 40.28
CA ARG A 103 -14.39 44.78 40.02
C ARG A 103 -15.08 43.83 39.04
N ARG A 104 -14.39 43.47 37.95
CA ARG A 104 -14.98 42.75 36.82
C ARG A 104 -14.66 41.25 36.79
N GLY A 105 -13.73 40.79 37.62
CA GLY A 105 -13.17 39.44 37.47
C GLY A 105 -12.36 39.31 36.18
N GLY A 106 -12.27 38.09 35.65
CA GLY A 106 -11.60 37.84 34.38
C GLY A 106 -11.64 36.38 33.94
N ASN A 107 -11.63 36.19 32.62
CA ASN A 107 -11.50 34.87 32.00
C ASN A 107 -10.02 34.56 31.72
N PHE A 108 -9.68 33.29 31.72
CA PHE A 108 -8.36 32.81 31.38
C PHE A 108 -8.44 31.40 30.80
N THR A 109 -7.37 31.02 30.09
CA THR A 109 -7.22 29.70 29.50
C THR A 109 -5.89 29.11 29.95
N ILE A 110 -5.94 27.85 30.38
CA ILE A 110 -4.77 27.04 30.71
C ILE A 110 -4.76 25.86 29.75
N THR A 111 -3.62 25.62 29.11
CA THR A 111 -3.39 24.45 28.26
C THR A 111 -2.36 23.55 28.92
N SER A 112 -2.65 22.27 29.02
CA SER A 112 -1.71 21.27 29.56
C SER A 112 -1.74 20.03 28.69
N THR A 113 -0.66 19.25 28.74
CA THR A 113 -0.57 17.96 28.06
C THR A 113 0.17 17.00 28.95
N PHE A 114 -0.39 15.81 29.14
CA PHE A 114 0.20 14.77 29.99
C PHE A 114 0.53 13.53 29.13
N PRO A 115 1.70 12.91 29.29
CA PRO A 115 1.99 11.65 28.61
C PRO A 115 1.06 10.56 29.16
N TYR A 116 0.35 9.86 28.27
CA TYR A 116 -0.58 8.81 28.67
C TYR A 116 0.17 7.62 29.29
N LYS A 117 -0.45 7.00 30.30
CA LYS A 117 -0.04 5.70 30.84
C LYS A 117 -1.28 4.83 31.04
N PRO A 118 -1.21 3.50 30.87
CA PRO A 118 -2.36 2.61 31.04
C PRO A 118 -3.11 2.78 32.38
N GLU A 119 -2.40 3.11 33.46
CA GLU A 119 -3.01 3.32 34.78
C GLU A 119 -3.93 4.56 34.84
N MET A 120 -3.89 5.45 33.84
CA MET A 120 -4.69 6.69 33.76
C MET A 120 -6.12 6.47 33.28
N LEU A 121 -6.51 5.23 32.93
CA LEU A 121 -7.91 4.89 32.61
C LEU A 121 -8.87 5.31 33.74
N ASN A 122 -8.41 5.22 34.98
CA ASN A 122 -9.10 5.74 36.17
C ASN A 122 -8.35 6.97 36.71
N SER A 123 -8.40 8.08 35.97
CA SER A 123 -7.79 9.34 36.37
C SER A 123 -8.82 10.45 36.57
N GLU A 124 -8.39 11.53 37.22
CA GLU A 124 -9.20 12.73 37.47
C GLU A 124 -8.31 13.96 37.34
N LEU A 125 -8.81 15.02 36.72
CA LEU A 125 -8.10 16.30 36.60
C LEU A 125 -8.48 17.23 37.75
N TYR A 126 -7.47 17.72 38.44
CA TYR A 126 -7.59 18.70 39.51
C TYR A 126 -6.88 20.01 39.16
N LEU A 127 -7.35 21.10 39.74
CA LEU A 127 -6.64 22.37 39.82
C LEU A 127 -6.15 22.57 41.24
N ARG A 128 -4.83 22.69 41.39
CA ARG A 128 -4.17 23.06 42.64
C ARG A 128 -3.93 24.57 42.67
N PHE A 129 -4.36 25.21 43.75
CA PHE A 129 -4.29 26.66 43.88
C PHE A 129 -3.29 27.07 44.98
N ASP A 130 -2.33 27.93 44.64
CA ASP A 130 -1.53 28.67 45.63
C ASP A 130 -1.93 30.14 45.58
N GLY A 131 -2.74 30.57 46.56
CA GLY A 131 -3.26 31.92 46.67
C GLY A 131 -2.61 32.70 47.81
N ARG A 132 -2.22 33.94 47.57
CA ARG A 132 -1.63 34.85 48.58
C ARG A 132 -2.25 36.23 48.49
N ILE A 133 -2.54 36.84 49.64
CA ILE A 133 -2.89 38.25 49.74
C ILE A 133 -1.83 38.94 50.59
N LYS A 134 -1.08 39.87 49.98
CA LYS A 134 0.14 40.42 50.58
C LYS A 134 1.07 39.25 51.01
N ASN A 135 1.40 39.14 52.30
CA ASN A 135 2.28 38.07 52.83
C ASN A 135 1.51 36.89 53.45
N LYS A 136 0.17 36.86 53.36
CA LYS A 136 -0.65 35.80 53.96
C LYS A 136 -1.09 34.79 52.90
N GLN A 137 -0.78 33.52 53.13
CA GLN A 137 -1.24 32.43 52.28
C GLN A 137 -2.71 32.10 52.55
N SER A 138 -3.46 31.83 51.49
CA SER A 138 -4.81 31.27 51.51
C SER A 138 -4.70 29.80 51.17
N ILE A 139 -5.11 28.92 52.10
CA ILE A 139 -5.17 27.48 51.86
C ILE A 139 -6.44 27.22 51.06
N LEU A 140 -6.29 26.78 49.82
CA LEU A 140 -7.38 26.44 48.90
C LEU A 140 -7.30 24.94 48.59
N PRO A 141 -8.42 24.20 48.63
CA PRO A 141 -8.42 22.78 48.30
C PRO A 141 -8.11 22.57 46.81
N ASP A 142 -7.54 21.42 46.48
CA ASP A 142 -7.51 20.94 45.10
C ASP A 142 -8.97 20.79 44.61
N LEU A 143 -9.28 21.34 43.44
CA LEU A 143 -10.61 21.29 42.86
C LEU A 143 -10.63 20.32 41.69
N LYS A 144 -11.45 19.27 41.78
CA LYS A 144 -11.72 18.39 40.63
C LYS A 144 -12.48 19.16 39.55
N VAL A 145 -12.00 19.11 38.31
CA VAL A 145 -12.58 19.83 37.17
C VAL A 145 -12.98 18.95 35.99
N ALA A 146 -12.42 17.74 35.87
CA ALA A 146 -12.84 16.75 34.86
C ALA A 146 -12.54 15.31 35.30
N ASP A 147 -13.25 14.37 34.68
CA ASP A 147 -13.10 12.92 34.86
C ASP A 147 -12.26 12.30 33.74
N GLY A 148 -11.56 11.21 34.08
CA GLY A 148 -11.15 10.12 33.21
C GLY A 148 -10.21 10.45 32.06
N VAL A 149 -9.71 9.40 31.41
CA VAL A 149 -9.13 9.46 30.06
C VAL A 149 -9.79 8.37 29.23
N ILE A 150 -10.57 8.75 28.20
CA ILE A 150 -10.99 7.84 27.14
C ILE A 150 -9.74 7.50 26.32
N ALA A 151 -9.27 6.26 26.44
CA ALA A 151 -8.02 5.80 25.82
C ALA A 151 -8.23 4.70 24.79
N THR A 152 -9.38 4.69 24.09
CA THR A 152 -9.71 3.66 23.09
C THR A 152 -8.65 3.58 21.99
N SER A 153 -8.05 4.70 21.59
CA SER A 153 -6.93 4.70 20.64
C SER A 153 -5.68 4.03 21.22
N ALA A 154 -5.44 4.09 22.53
CA ALA A 154 -4.32 3.39 23.15
C ALA A 154 -4.50 1.86 23.22
N LEU A 155 -5.64 1.31 22.80
CA LEU A 155 -5.84 -0.15 22.67
C LEU A 155 -5.22 -0.73 21.38
N ALA A 156 -4.92 0.12 20.40
CA ALA A 156 -4.31 -0.33 19.16
C ALA A 156 -2.84 -0.70 19.42
N ASP A 157 -2.47 -1.96 19.15
CA ASP A 157 -1.11 -2.46 19.35
C ASP A 157 -0.58 -3.09 18.06
N VAL A 158 0.59 -2.63 17.63
CA VAL A 158 1.30 -3.17 16.46
C VAL A 158 1.60 -4.67 16.58
N ARG A 159 1.65 -5.21 17.80
CA ARG A 159 1.81 -6.65 18.04
C ARG A 159 0.65 -7.48 17.53
N THR A 160 -0.51 -6.85 17.30
CA THR A 160 -1.70 -7.48 16.72
C THR A 160 -1.79 -7.31 15.21
N SER A 161 -0.91 -6.49 14.61
CA SER A 161 -0.89 -6.26 13.17
C SER A 161 -0.36 -7.48 12.41
N THR A 162 -0.91 -7.72 11.22
CA THR A 162 -0.44 -8.79 10.36
C THR A 162 0.75 -8.33 9.53
N PRO A 163 1.95 -8.92 9.71
CA PRO A 163 3.11 -8.59 8.86
C PRO A 163 2.89 -9.05 7.41
N SER A 164 3.49 -8.32 6.47
CA SER A 164 3.36 -8.54 5.04
C SER A 164 4.24 -9.68 4.54
N VAL A 165 3.64 -10.72 3.99
CA VAL A 165 4.35 -11.83 3.35
C VAL A 165 4.65 -11.43 1.91
N ALA A 166 5.88 -11.63 1.47
CA ALA A 166 6.26 -11.46 0.08
C ALA A 166 5.82 -12.69 -0.71
N PRO A 167 4.94 -12.55 -1.72
CA PRO A 167 4.34 -13.69 -2.41
C PRO A 167 5.37 -14.45 -3.24
N ASP A 168 5.05 -15.72 -3.52
CA ASP A 168 5.72 -16.45 -4.60
C ASP A 168 5.30 -15.90 -5.97
N GLY A 169 6.11 -16.19 -6.98
CA GLY A 169 5.82 -15.95 -8.39
C GLY A 169 5.55 -17.26 -9.14
N PHE A 170 5.07 -18.31 -8.46
CA PHE A 170 4.88 -19.60 -9.08
C PHE A 170 3.77 -19.54 -10.12
N GLN A 171 4.11 -19.95 -11.34
CA GLN A 171 3.16 -20.12 -12.43
C GLN A 171 3.12 -21.59 -12.81
N ARG A 172 1.95 -22.21 -12.67
CA ARG A 172 1.77 -23.61 -13.02
C ARG A 172 1.87 -23.85 -14.53
N ILE A 173 1.50 -22.86 -15.33
CA ILE A 173 1.57 -22.94 -16.78
C ILE A 173 2.38 -21.73 -17.26
N ILE A 174 3.54 -22.00 -17.85
CA ILE A 174 4.39 -20.99 -18.49
C ILE A 174 4.22 -21.12 -20.00
N LYS A 175 3.96 -20.01 -20.68
CA LYS A 175 3.78 -19.99 -22.13
C LYS A 175 5.04 -19.46 -22.80
N GLU A 176 5.62 -20.25 -23.69
CA GLU A 176 6.74 -19.89 -24.53
C GLU A 176 6.31 -19.91 -26.01
N ALA A 177 6.93 -19.05 -26.81
CA ALA A 177 6.75 -19.03 -28.25
C ALA A 177 8.11 -19.05 -28.93
N GLN A 178 8.33 -20.04 -29.81
CA GLN A 178 9.51 -20.08 -30.68
C GLN A 178 9.07 -19.76 -32.11
N GLU A 179 9.64 -18.70 -32.69
CA GLU A 179 9.33 -18.26 -34.05
C GLU A 179 10.43 -18.66 -35.04
N ALA A 180 10.03 -18.94 -36.28
CA ALA A 180 10.89 -18.99 -37.46
C ALA A 180 10.14 -18.46 -38.70
N ASN A 181 10.90 -18.01 -39.71
CA ASN A 181 10.32 -17.46 -40.93
C ASN A 181 10.83 -18.19 -42.19
N ILE A 182 9.93 -18.48 -43.12
CA ILE A 182 10.27 -18.95 -44.47
C ILE A 182 10.06 -17.83 -45.46
N MET A 183 11.12 -17.38 -46.14
CA MET A 183 11.05 -16.28 -47.10
C MET A 183 10.81 -16.75 -48.52
N PHE A 184 9.91 -16.07 -49.23
CA PHE A 184 9.53 -16.35 -50.61
C PHE A 184 10.14 -15.34 -51.58
N VAL A 185 10.46 -15.83 -52.78
CA VAL A 185 10.82 -14.97 -53.92
C VAL A 185 9.57 -14.21 -54.37
N ILE A 186 9.78 -13.02 -54.98
CA ILE A 186 8.71 -12.18 -55.52
C ILE A 186 7.77 -13.01 -56.41
N GLN A 187 6.46 -12.84 -56.21
CA GLN A 187 5.40 -13.54 -56.96
C GLN A 187 5.52 -15.07 -57.02
N GLN A 188 6.22 -15.68 -56.05
CA GLN A 188 6.33 -17.14 -55.94
C GLN A 188 5.81 -17.62 -54.59
N ALA A 189 5.34 -18.87 -54.56
CA ALA A 189 4.91 -19.57 -53.35
C ALA A 189 5.71 -20.85 -53.08
N LYS A 190 6.74 -21.15 -53.89
CA LYS A 190 7.55 -22.36 -53.75
C LYS A 190 8.50 -22.25 -52.56
N LEU A 191 8.54 -23.30 -51.73
CA LEU A 191 9.52 -23.45 -50.67
C LEU A 191 10.92 -23.71 -51.26
N ARG A 192 11.96 -23.16 -50.63
CA ARG A 192 13.36 -23.30 -51.07
C ARG A 192 14.18 -23.95 -49.97
N ASP A 193 15.03 -24.91 -50.33
CA ASP A 193 15.88 -25.61 -49.36
C ASP A 193 16.77 -24.67 -48.55
N SER A 194 17.20 -23.55 -49.15
CA SER A 194 17.98 -22.51 -48.47
C SER A 194 17.21 -21.84 -47.32
N GLU A 195 15.88 -21.86 -47.33
CA GLU A 195 15.01 -21.35 -46.28
C GLU A 195 14.69 -22.44 -45.25
N LEU A 196 14.41 -23.66 -45.72
CA LEU A 196 14.03 -24.79 -44.87
C LEU A 196 15.19 -25.29 -43.98
N ASN A 197 16.43 -24.97 -44.36
CA ASN A 197 17.65 -25.34 -43.66
C ASN A 197 18.36 -24.14 -42.99
N LYS A 198 17.69 -22.99 -42.86
CA LYS A 198 18.23 -21.88 -42.07
C LYS A 198 18.37 -22.27 -40.59
N GLN A 199 19.32 -21.62 -39.93
CA GLN A 199 19.62 -21.90 -38.52
C GLN A 199 18.41 -21.72 -37.60
N ASP A 200 17.60 -20.67 -37.82
CA ASP A 200 16.37 -20.42 -37.07
C ASP A 200 15.33 -21.52 -37.29
N MET A 201 15.13 -21.95 -38.53
CA MET A 201 14.24 -23.06 -38.87
C MET A 201 14.72 -24.39 -38.26
N THR A 202 16.02 -24.66 -38.28
CA THR A 202 16.60 -25.85 -37.62
C THR A 202 16.42 -25.79 -36.10
N ALA A 203 16.64 -24.62 -35.49
CA ALA A 203 16.43 -24.43 -34.05
C ALA A 203 14.95 -24.59 -33.66
N TRP A 204 14.04 -24.06 -34.48
CA TRP A 204 12.59 -24.20 -34.31
C TRP A 204 12.16 -25.67 -34.36
N LYS A 205 12.58 -26.42 -35.38
CA LYS A 205 12.29 -27.87 -35.51
C LYS A 205 12.76 -28.65 -34.29
N ARG A 206 13.99 -28.39 -33.83
CA ARG A 206 14.55 -29.03 -32.63
C ARG A 206 13.73 -28.69 -31.39
N ARG A 207 13.36 -27.42 -31.18
CA ARG A 207 12.58 -27.00 -30.01
C ARG A 207 11.18 -27.63 -29.98
N VAL A 208 10.53 -27.78 -31.13
CA VAL A 208 9.24 -28.47 -31.25
C VAL A 208 9.37 -29.95 -30.89
N GLU A 209 10.42 -30.61 -31.38
CA GLU A 209 10.70 -32.01 -31.05
C GLU A 209 11.03 -32.20 -29.56
N GLU A 210 11.83 -31.30 -28.98
CA GLU A 210 12.11 -31.28 -27.53
C GLU A 210 10.83 -31.07 -26.71
N ALA A 211 9.97 -30.13 -27.11
CA ALA A 211 8.70 -29.88 -26.44
C ALA A 211 7.77 -31.09 -26.50
N PHE A 212 7.61 -31.68 -27.69
CA PHE A 212 6.70 -32.82 -27.89
C PHE A 212 7.11 -34.05 -27.08
N ASN A 213 8.41 -34.27 -26.90
CA ASN A 213 8.93 -35.42 -26.17
C ASN A 213 9.02 -35.19 -24.64
N ASP A 214 8.80 -33.96 -24.17
CA ASP A 214 8.78 -33.64 -22.74
C ASP A 214 7.36 -33.83 -22.18
N PRO A 215 7.13 -34.74 -21.22
CA PRO A 215 5.80 -34.98 -20.65
C PRO A 215 5.22 -33.78 -19.90
N ARG A 216 6.03 -32.75 -19.61
CA ARG A 216 5.59 -31.50 -18.98
C ARG A 216 5.44 -30.37 -19.98
N GLN A 217 5.47 -30.64 -21.28
CA GLN A 217 5.27 -29.61 -22.29
C GLN A 217 4.18 -30.03 -23.26
N ASN A 218 3.29 -29.08 -23.57
CA ASN A 218 2.37 -29.20 -24.68
C ASN A 218 2.82 -28.25 -25.77
N VAL A 219 2.85 -28.71 -27.02
CA VAL A 219 3.19 -27.88 -28.17
C VAL A 219 2.05 -27.88 -29.17
N ASN A 220 1.76 -26.72 -29.74
CA ASN A 220 1.02 -26.57 -31.00
C ASN A 220 1.77 -25.64 -31.95
N VAL A 221 1.47 -25.76 -33.23
CA VAL A 221 2.13 -24.98 -34.29
C VAL A 221 1.12 -24.04 -34.93
N GLU A 222 1.49 -22.77 -35.09
CA GLU A 222 0.74 -21.80 -35.88
C GLU A 222 1.54 -21.42 -37.12
N VAL A 223 0.87 -21.39 -38.27
CA VAL A 223 1.40 -20.87 -39.53
C VAL A 223 0.57 -19.66 -39.94
N SER A 224 1.23 -18.53 -40.13
CA SER A 224 0.63 -17.34 -40.73
C SER A 224 1.41 -16.96 -41.99
N ALA A 225 0.80 -17.15 -43.17
CA ALA A 225 1.44 -16.84 -44.44
C ALA A 225 0.96 -15.52 -45.04
N TYR A 226 1.89 -14.81 -45.67
CA TYR A 226 1.66 -13.46 -46.16
C TYR A 226 2.13 -13.30 -47.60
N ALA A 227 1.46 -12.42 -48.33
CA ALA A 227 2.08 -11.73 -49.45
C ALA A 227 2.43 -10.29 -49.07
N SER A 228 3.32 -9.73 -49.88
CA SER A 228 3.74 -8.34 -49.82
C SER A 228 2.89 -7.56 -50.82
N PRO A 229 2.65 -6.25 -50.58
CA PRO A 229 1.91 -5.37 -51.49
C PRO A 229 2.75 -5.00 -52.74
N ASP A 230 3.24 -6.03 -53.46
CA ASP A 230 4.02 -5.91 -54.71
C ASP A 230 3.14 -6.10 -55.96
N GLY A 231 2.04 -6.84 -55.84
CA GLY A 231 1.11 -7.16 -56.92
C GLY A 231 -0.30 -6.65 -56.61
N SER A 232 -1.27 -6.89 -57.50
CA SER A 232 -2.66 -6.59 -57.19
C SER A 232 -3.16 -7.40 -56.00
N LEU A 233 -4.13 -6.85 -55.26
CA LEU A 233 -4.71 -7.52 -54.09
C LEU A 233 -5.16 -8.96 -54.39
N SER A 234 -5.83 -9.19 -55.53
CA SER A 234 -6.25 -10.54 -55.96
C SER A 234 -5.09 -11.51 -56.19
N LEU A 235 -3.94 -11.02 -56.67
CA LEU A 235 -2.75 -11.86 -56.84
C LEU A 235 -2.11 -12.15 -55.48
N ASN A 236 -2.03 -11.14 -54.60
CA ASN A 236 -1.46 -11.27 -53.26
C ASN A 236 -2.27 -12.25 -52.41
N GLU A 237 -3.60 -12.21 -52.49
CA GLU A 237 -4.51 -13.17 -51.86
C GLU A 237 -4.19 -14.62 -52.29
N GLN A 238 -4.09 -14.86 -53.61
CA GLN A 238 -3.77 -16.18 -54.15
C GLN A 238 -2.37 -16.66 -53.72
N LEU A 239 -1.39 -15.76 -53.72
CA LEU A 239 -0.03 -16.07 -53.29
C LEU A 239 0.03 -16.41 -51.80
N ALA A 240 -0.63 -15.63 -50.94
CA ALA A 240 -0.68 -15.86 -49.50
C ALA A 240 -1.34 -17.22 -49.19
N ALA A 241 -2.48 -17.53 -49.82
CA ALA A 241 -3.15 -18.83 -49.69
C ALA A 241 -2.27 -20.00 -50.15
N GLN A 242 -1.56 -19.86 -51.28
CA GLN A 242 -0.68 -20.92 -51.77
C GLN A 242 0.57 -21.09 -50.89
N ARG A 243 1.10 -20.01 -50.31
CA ARG A 243 2.22 -20.04 -49.36
C ARG A 243 1.84 -20.71 -48.06
N GLU A 244 0.66 -20.42 -47.53
CA GLU A 244 0.09 -21.12 -46.38
C GLU A 244 0.05 -22.62 -46.68
N LYS A 245 -0.69 -23.03 -47.72
CA LYS A 245 -0.85 -24.43 -48.10
C LYS A 245 0.48 -25.18 -48.28
N ASN A 246 1.46 -24.53 -48.92
CA ASN A 246 2.77 -25.14 -49.13
C ASN A 246 3.54 -25.27 -47.80
N THR A 247 3.43 -24.28 -46.93
CA THR A 247 4.12 -24.26 -45.63
C THR A 247 3.50 -25.26 -44.67
N SER A 248 2.18 -25.25 -44.50
CA SER A 248 1.46 -26.17 -43.62
C SER A 248 1.67 -27.62 -44.07
N GLY A 249 1.50 -27.92 -45.36
CA GLY A 249 1.75 -29.26 -45.90
C GLY A 249 3.19 -29.75 -45.69
N TYR A 250 4.18 -28.85 -45.85
CA TYR A 250 5.58 -29.19 -45.53
C TYR A 250 5.80 -29.49 -44.04
N LEU A 251 5.25 -28.66 -43.14
CA LEU A 251 5.41 -28.84 -41.71
C LEU A 251 4.71 -30.12 -41.23
N GLU A 252 3.49 -30.39 -41.69
CA GLU A 252 2.77 -31.63 -41.38
C GLU A 252 3.57 -32.87 -41.80
N GLU A 253 4.16 -32.86 -42.99
CA GLU A 253 5.02 -33.95 -43.46
C GLU A 253 6.28 -34.11 -42.60
N GLU A 254 6.95 -33.01 -42.26
CA GLU A 254 8.17 -33.03 -41.43
C GLU A 254 7.89 -33.48 -40.00
N LEU A 255 6.79 -33.04 -39.40
CA LEU A 255 6.36 -33.46 -38.07
C LEU A 255 5.98 -34.94 -38.07
N SER A 256 5.22 -35.39 -39.09
CA SER A 256 4.85 -36.80 -39.25
C SER A 256 6.07 -37.70 -39.41
N LYS A 257 7.08 -37.32 -40.21
CA LYS A 257 8.35 -38.06 -40.34
C LYS A 257 9.08 -38.25 -39.01
N ARG A 258 8.90 -37.31 -38.07
CA ARG A 258 9.48 -37.34 -36.72
C ARG A 258 8.56 -37.98 -35.68
N ASN A 259 7.40 -38.51 -36.09
CA ASN A 259 6.34 -39.02 -35.22
C ASN A 259 5.83 -37.98 -34.20
N ILE A 260 5.86 -36.69 -34.57
CA ILE A 260 5.35 -35.59 -33.76
C ILE A 260 3.88 -35.37 -34.14
N HIS A 261 3.00 -35.58 -33.16
CA HIS A 261 1.54 -35.49 -33.35
C HIS A 261 1.03 -34.25 -32.62
N THR A 262 0.90 -33.15 -33.34
CA THR A 262 0.44 -31.86 -32.80
C THR A 262 -0.46 -31.16 -33.80
N ASP A 263 -1.29 -30.25 -33.30
CA ASP A 263 -2.15 -29.43 -34.15
C ASP A 263 -1.32 -28.37 -34.89
N VAL A 264 -1.57 -28.26 -36.20
CA VAL A 264 -1.04 -27.19 -37.05
C VAL A 264 -2.19 -26.26 -37.44
N TYR A 265 -2.22 -25.09 -36.84
CA TYR A 265 -3.20 -24.05 -37.11
C TYR A 265 -2.66 -23.11 -38.18
N ALA A 266 -3.19 -23.21 -39.39
CA ALA A 266 -2.70 -22.43 -40.52
C ALA A 266 -3.71 -21.38 -40.99
N ARG A 267 -3.22 -20.17 -41.28
CA ARG A 267 -3.98 -19.06 -41.84
C ARG A 267 -3.13 -18.26 -42.81
N TYR A 268 -3.78 -17.50 -43.68
CA TYR A 268 -3.12 -16.54 -44.55
C TYR A 268 -3.73 -15.15 -44.44
N THR A 269 -2.96 -14.15 -44.82
CA THR A 269 -3.40 -12.76 -44.98
C THR A 269 -2.78 -12.21 -46.25
N ALA A 270 -3.59 -11.66 -47.15
CA ALA A 270 -3.11 -11.19 -48.45
C ALA A 270 -1.92 -10.23 -48.30
N GLU A 271 -2.03 -9.23 -47.43
CA GLU A 271 -0.99 -8.22 -47.20
C GLU A 271 -0.83 -7.93 -45.70
N ASP A 272 0.37 -8.14 -45.17
CA ASP A 272 0.72 -7.89 -43.77
C ASP A 272 0.99 -6.40 -43.52
N TRP A 273 -0.06 -5.59 -43.49
CA TRP A 273 0.06 -4.14 -43.26
C TRP A 273 0.60 -3.79 -41.86
N GLU A 274 0.34 -4.62 -40.86
CA GLU A 274 0.89 -4.44 -39.51
C GLU A 274 2.39 -4.74 -39.49
N GLY A 275 2.81 -5.86 -40.08
CA GLY A 275 4.22 -6.17 -40.26
C GLY A 275 4.95 -5.15 -41.12
N PHE A 276 4.31 -4.61 -42.16
CA PHE A 276 4.86 -3.52 -42.97
C PHE A 276 5.13 -2.28 -42.10
N ARG A 277 4.17 -1.88 -41.28
CA ARG A 277 4.32 -0.76 -40.34
C ARG A 277 5.50 -0.99 -39.39
N GLN A 278 5.60 -2.17 -38.78
CA GLN A 278 6.68 -2.50 -37.85
C GLN A 278 8.06 -2.45 -38.52
N LEU A 279 8.18 -2.98 -39.73
CA LEU A 279 9.43 -2.95 -40.49
C LEU A 279 9.82 -1.51 -40.89
N VAL A 280 8.85 -0.68 -41.30
CA VAL A 280 9.10 0.73 -41.61
C VAL A 280 9.54 1.50 -40.36
N MET A 281 8.87 1.29 -39.21
CA MET A 281 9.23 1.93 -37.94
C MET A 281 10.67 1.60 -37.50
N ALA A 282 11.10 0.36 -37.73
CA ALA A 282 12.43 -0.14 -37.37
C ALA A 282 13.53 0.21 -38.40
N SER A 283 13.16 0.79 -39.54
CA SER A 283 14.10 1.07 -40.64
C SER A 283 14.72 2.48 -40.57
N ASP A 284 15.78 2.66 -41.35
CA ASP A 284 16.47 3.95 -41.55
C ASP A 284 15.98 4.72 -42.79
N LEU A 285 14.79 4.39 -43.32
CA LEU A 285 14.22 5.03 -44.50
C LEU A 285 14.08 6.54 -44.29
N GLN A 286 14.54 7.32 -45.28
CA GLN A 286 14.55 8.78 -45.21
C GLN A 286 13.16 9.38 -44.96
N ASP A 287 12.12 8.84 -45.60
CA ASP A 287 10.75 9.33 -45.54
C ASP A 287 9.82 8.43 -44.70
N LYS A 288 10.36 7.71 -43.69
CA LYS A 288 9.57 6.77 -42.87
C LYS A 288 8.29 7.37 -42.28
N GLU A 289 8.34 8.61 -41.80
CA GLU A 289 7.20 9.29 -41.18
C GLU A 289 6.06 9.56 -42.17
N LEU A 290 6.38 9.79 -43.44
CA LEU A 290 5.39 9.95 -44.48
C LEU A 290 4.67 8.63 -44.73
N ILE A 291 5.40 7.52 -44.83
CA ILE A 291 4.84 6.17 -45.02
C ILE A 291 3.92 5.81 -43.85
N LEU A 292 4.36 6.04 -42.60
CA LEU A 292 3.56 5.74 -41.41
C LEU A 292 2.26 6.55 -41.39
N ARG A 293 2.31 7.83 -41.78
CA ARG A 293 1.10 8.67 -41.91
C ARG A 293 0.14 8.16 -42.97
N VAL A 294 0.65 7.67 -44.10
CA VAL A 294 -0.20 7.08 -45.15
C VAL A 294 -0.90 5.82 -44.63
N LEU A 295 -0.22 4.98 -43.85
CA LEU A 295 -0.81 3.79 -43.24
C LEU A 295 -1.91 4.10 -42.22
N GLU A 296 -1.78 5.22 -41.49
CA GLU A 296 -2.79 5.71 -40.54
C GLU A 296 -3.99 6.35 -41.25
N MET A 297 -3.74 7.12 -42.30
CA MET A 297 -4.75 7.93 -42.99
C MET A 297 -5.73 7.09 -43.80
N TYR A 298 -5.26 5.99 -44.40
CA TYR A 298 -6.08 5.13 -45.25
C TYR A 298 -6.24 3.76 -44.61
N PRO A 299 -7.47 3.31 -44.28
CA PRO A 299 -7.70 1.99 -43.70
C PRO A 299 -7.75 0.86 -44.74
N ASP A 300 -8.04 1.16 -46.01
CA ASP A 300 -8.22 0.19 -47.07
C ASP A 300 -6.91 -0.15 -47.81
N SER A 301 -6.69 -1.44 -48.08
CA SER A 301 -5.43 -1.95 -48.64
C SER A 301 -5.08 -1.39 -50.01
N GLU A 302 -6.07 -1.30 -50.92
CA GLU A 302 -5.82 -0.82 -52.29
C GLU A 302 -5.44 0.66 -52.32
N THR A 303 -6.09 1.52 -51.50
CA THR A 303 -5.68 2.92 -51.39
C THR A 303 -4.33 3.06 -50.72
N ARG A 304 -4.05 2.31 -49.64
CA ARG A 304 -2.72 2.30 -49.01
C ARG A 304 -1.63 1.98 -50.02
N GLU A 305 -1.80 0.90 -50.76
CA GLU A 305 -0.83 0.46 -51.75
C GLU A 305 -0.64 1.51 -52.86
N ARG A 306 -1.74 2.06 -53.40
CA ARG A 306 -1.69 3.11 -54.43
C ARG A 306 -0.95 4.35 -53.93
N GLU A 307 -1.25 4.82 -52.74
CA GLU A 307 -0.62 6.02 -52.18
C GLU A 307 0.85 5.79 -51.86
N ILE A 308 1.23 4.61 -51.34
CA ILE A 308 2.63 4.25 -51.10
C ILE A 308 3.42 4.14 -52.41
N ARG A 309 2.84 3.53 -53.46
CA ARG A 309 3.45 3.44 -54.80
C ARG A 309 3.66 4.81 -55.46
N ASN A 310 2.80 5.78 -55.16
CA ASN A 310 2.93 7.15 -55.67
C ASN A 310 4.13 7.90 -55.07
N ILE A 311 4.70 7.42 -53.96
CA ILE A 311 5.92 7.96 -53.35
C ILE A 311 7.14 7.36 -54.08
N SER A 312 7.30 7.66 -55.38
CA SER A 312 8.12 6.87 -56.31
C SER A 312 9.57 6.61 -55.88
N TYR A 313 10.29 7.58 -55.32
CA TYR A 313 11.67 7.38 -54.86
C TYR A 313 11.75 6.44 -53.63
N VAL A 314 10.79 6.57 -52.72
CA VAL A 314 10.69 5.77 -51.50
C VAL A 314 10.24 4.35 -51.81
N PHE A 315 9.41 4.17 -52.84
CA PHE A 315 8.94 2.86 -53.25
C PHE A 315 10.06 1.96 -53.77
N GLU A 316 11.07 2.48 -54.48
CA GLU A 316 12.22 1.68 -54.92
C GLU A 316 13.05 1.15 -53.73
N GLU A 317 13.27 2.00 -52.72
CA GLU A 317 13.95 1.60 -51.48
C GLU A 317 13.11 0.58 -50.70
N LEU A 318 11.80 0.80 -50.57
CA LEU A 318 10.87 -0.16 -49.97
C LEU A 318 10.88 -1.51 -50.68
N ALA A 319 10.85 -1.51 -52.02
CA ALA A 319 10.80 -2.73 -52.84
C ALA A 319 12.07 -3.58 -52.72
N THR A 320 13.21 -2.95 -52.41
CA THR A 320 14.50 -3.63 -52.26
C THR A 320 14.83 -3.98 -50.80
N THR A 321 14.27 -3.27 -49.82
CA THR A 321 14.63 -3.44 -48.40
C THR A 321 13.50 -4.02 -47.53
N ILE A 322 12.26 -3.51 -47.65
CA ILE A 322 11.14 -3.83 -46.76
C ILE A 322 10.22 -4.89 -47.36
N LEU A 323 9.72 -4.71 -48.59
CA LEU A 323 8.78 -5.63 -49.23
C LEU A 323 9.30 -7.08 -49.32
N PRO A 324 10.61 -7.34 -49.56
CA PRO A 324 11.15 -8.69 -49.53
C PRO A 324 10.97 -9.38 -48.16
N GLN A 325 10.99 -8.63 -47.05
CA GLN A 325 10.82 -9.17 -45.70
C GLN A 325 9.36 -9.53 -45.36
N LEU A 326 8.40 -8.99 -46.13
CA LEU A 326 6.97 -9.32 -45.99
C LEU A 326 6.55 -10.56 -46.77
N ARG A 327 7.39 -11.02 -47.70
CA ARG A 327 7.16 -12.25 -48.47
C ARG A 327 7.50 -13.45 -47.60
N ARG A 328 6.70 -13.76 -46.58
CA ARG A 328 7.03 -14.79 -45.60
C ARG A 328 5.85 -15.66 -45.17
N SER A 329 6.19 -16.86 -44.71
CA SER A 329 5.37 -17.60 -43.77
C SER A 329 6.03 -17.51 -42.40
N ARG A 330 5.31 -16.94 -41.44
CA ARG A 330 5.69 -16.91 -40.04
C ARG A 330 5.19 -18.17 -39.37
N ILE A 331 6.08 -18.87 -38.68
CA ILE A 331 5.79 -20.14 -38.03
C ILE A 331 6.09 -19.97 -36.55
N ILE A 332 5.12 -20.30 -35.70
CA ILE A 332 5.22 -20.18 -34.25
C ILE A 332 4.96 -21.55 -33.64
N ALA A 333 5.87 -22.02 -32.78
CA ALA A 333 5.60 -23.11 -31.87
C ALA A 333 5.16 -22.51 -30.54
N ASN A 334 3.88 -22.68 -30.20
CA ASN A 334 3.34 -22.28 -28.90
C ASN A 334 3.53 -23.44 -27.94
N ILE A 335 4.33 -23.23 -26.90
CA ILE A 335 4.75 -24.26 -25.96
C ILE A 335 4.24 -23.89 -24.57
N GLU A 336 3.43 -24.75 -23.98
CA GLU A 336 2.96 -24.62 -22.61
C GLU A 336 3.77 -25.56 -21.72
N ILE A 337 4.57 -25.00 -20.83
CA ILE A 337 5.33 -25.75 -19.82
C ILE A 337 4.46 -25.89 -18.57
N VAL A 338 4.16 -27.13 -18.21
CA VAL A 338 3.34 -27.52 -17.06
C VAL A 338 4.24 -27.80 -15.86
N GLY A 339 4.17 -26.94 -14.85
CA GLY A 339 4.86 -27.10 -13.57
C GLY A 339 4.28 -28.25 -12.73
N LYS A 340 5.02 -28.65 -11.69
CA LYS A 340 4.61 -29.69 -10.72
C LYS A 340 3.22 -29.38 -10.13
N SER A 341 2.38 -30.38 -9.94
CA SER A 341 1.12 -30.32 -9.16
C SER A 341 1.37 -30.03 -7.68
N ASP A 342 0.34 -29.64 -6.93
CA ASP A 342 0.45 -29.39 -5.47
C ASP A 342 0.94 -30.62 -4.72
N GLU A 343 0.42 -31.80 -5.09
CA GLU A 343 0.83 -33.08 -4.51
C GLU A 343 2.28 -33.41 -4.86
N GLU A 344 2.71 -33.20 -6.11
CA GLU A 344 4.12 -33.38 -6.50
C GLU A 344 5.04 -32.41 -5.75
N ILE A 345 4.67 -31.14 -5.61
CA ILE A 345 5.47 -30.14 -4.89
C ILE A 345 5.62 -30.56 -3.43
N MET A 346 4.52 -30.89 -2.74
CA MET A 346 4.58 -31.29 -1.33
C MET A 346 5.27 -32.64 -1.13
N THR A 347 5.10 -33.59 -2.06
CA THR A 347 5.84 -34.87 -2.03
C THR A 347 7.34 -34.64 -2.21
N THR A 348 7.73 -33.79 -3.16
CA THR A 348 9.13 -33.43 -3.41
C THR A 348 9.72 -32.67 -2.23
N TRP A 349 8.98 -31.75 -1.61
CA TRP A 349 9.41 -31.06 -0.40
C TRP A 349 9.76 -32.04 0.73
N ASN A 350 8.93 -33.07 0.92
CA ASN A 350 9.13 -34.06 1.98
C ASN A 350 10.24 -35.07 1.69
N SER A 351 10.52 -35.36 0.41
CA SER A 351 11.47 -36.40 0.01
C SER A 351 12.83 -35.85 -0.46
N ASN A 352 12.83 -34.80 -1.29
CA ASN A 352 14.03 -34.25 -1.89
C ASN A 352 13.89 -32.75 -2.27
N PRO A 353 13.90 -31.83 -1.29
CA PRO A 353 13.57 -30.40 -1.50
C PRO A 353 14.56 -29.64 -2.42
N LYS A 354 15.72 -30.21 -2.74
CA LYS A 354 16.70 -29.60 -3.67
C LYS A 354 16.25 -29.62 -5.14
N GLU A 355 15.24 -30.42 -5.47
CA GLU A 355 14.63 -30.47 -6.81
C GLU A 355 13.54 -29.41 -6.99
N LEU A 356 13.20 -28.68 -5.93
CA LEU A 356 12.27 -27.57 -6.00
C LEU A 356 13.02 -26.27 -6.27
N THR A 357 12.45 -25.49 -7.18
CA THR A 357 12.86 -24.09 -7.39
C THR A 357 12.44 -23.23 -6.21
N VAL A 358 13.00 -22.03 -6.10
CA VAL A 358 12.58 -21.08 -5.05
C VAL A 358 11.09 -20.72 -5.15
N GLU A 359 10.54 -20.60 -6.36
CA GLU A 359 9.11 -20.33 -6.57
C GLU A 359 8.25 -21.48 -6.08
N GLU A 360 8.60 -22.73 -6.39
CA GLU A 360 7.89 -23.90 -5.91
C GLU A 360 7.97 -24.04 -4.37
N LEU A 361 9.12 -23.69 -3.77
CA LEU A 361 9.28 -23.71 -2.32
C LEU A 361 8.43 -22.65 -1.62
N LEU A 362 8.46 -21.41 -2.12
CA LEU A 362 7.63 -20.34 -1.56
C LEU A 362 6.14 -20.66 -1.76
N TYR A 363 5.75 -21.18 -2.92
CA TYR A 363 4.39 -21.65 -3.15
C TYR A 363 3.99 -22.81 -2.23
N ALA A 364 4.89 -23.77 -1.98
CA ALA A 364 4.65 -24.88 -1.03
C ALA A 364 4.27 -24.40 0.37
N SER A 365 4.79 -23.23 0.80
CA SER A 365 4.42 -22.64 2.09
C SER A 365 2.95 -22.19 2.15
N SER A 366 2.33 -21.86 1.00
CA SER A 366 0.92 -21.51 0.89
C SER A 366 -0.02 -22.73 0.89
N LEU A 367 0.51 -23.92 0.55
CA LEU A 367 -0.25 -25.17 0.47
C LEU A 367 -0.49 -25.84 1.83
N THR A 368 0.05 -25.29 2.91
CA THR A 368 -0.06 -25.87 4.26
C THR A 368 -0.53 -24.84 5.27
N ASN A 369 -1.30 -25.29 6.27
CA ASN A 369 -1.68 -24.49 7.45
C ASN A 369 -0.81 -24.81 8.68
N ASP A 370 0.10 -25.79 8.59
CA ASP A 370 1.01 -26.12 9.69
C ASP A 370 2.18 -25.11 9.72
N GLU A 371 2.17 -24.23 10.71
CA GLU A 371 3.20 -23.21 10.92
C GLU A 371 4.60 -23.82 11.08
N LYS A 372 4.76 -25.03 11.64
CA LYS A 372 6.09 -25.67 11.72
C LYS A 372 6.60 -26.08 10.35
N VAL A 373 5.70 -26.49 9.45
CA VAL A 373 6.08 -26.84 8.07
C VAL A 373 6.45 -25.58 7.30
N LYS A 374 5.67 -24.50 7.40
CA LYS A 374 6.00 -23.21 6.79
C LYS A 374 7.36 -22.69 7.25
N GLU A 375 7.63 -22.75 8.55
CA GLU A 375 8.90 -22.30 9.11
C GLU A 375 10.07 -23.08 8.52
N ARG A 376 9.96 -24.42 8.44
CA ARG A 376 10.98 -25.27 7.81
C ARG A 376 11.20 -24.94 6.34
N ILE A 377 10.14 -24.65 5.59
CA ILE A 377 10.23 -24.25 4.18
C ILE A 377 11.01 -22.94 4.06
N TYR A 378 10.65 -21.91 4.82
CA TYR A 378 11.37 -20.63 4.76
C TYR A 378 12.81 -20.73 5.29
N GLN A 379 13.07 -21.55 6.30
CA GLN A 379 14.44 -21.88 6.73
C GLN A 379 15.25 -22.53 5.60
N TYR A 380 14.63 -23.44 4.86
CA TYR A 380 15.28 -24.04 3.69
C TYR A 380 15.56 -23.01 2.59
N VAL A 381 14.61 -22.12 2.31
CA VAL A 381 14.80 -21.03 1.33
C VAL A 381 15.94 -20.10 1.75
N THR A 382 15.96 -19.64 3.00
CA THR A 382 17.01 -18.74 3.48
C THR A 382 18.41 -19.36 3.47
N ALA A 383 18.51 -20.68 3.69
CA ALA A 383 19.78 -21.41 3.65
C ALA A 383 20.31 -21.67 2.22
N ASN A 384 19.42 -21.98 1.27
CA ASN A 384 19.82 -22.42 -0.08
C ASN A 384 19.68 -21.33 -1.15
N PHE A 385 18.84 -20.32 -0.91
CA PHE A 385 18.58 -19.19 -1.80
C PHE A 385 18.81 -17.88 -1.04
N SER A 386 20.00 -17.73 -0.46
CA SER A 386 20.32 -16.62 0.46
C SER A 386 20.23 -15.22 -0.15
N ASN A 387 20.21 -15.13 -1.48
CA ASN A 387 20.05 -13.90 -2.27
C ASN A 387 18.59 -13.63 -2.68
N ASP A 388 17.64 -14.44 -2.20
CA ASP A 388 16.22 -14.17 -2.33
C ASP A 388 15.71 -13.48 -1.06
N TYR A 389 15.24 -12.24 -1.19
CA TYR A 389 14.77 -11.46 -0.03
C TYR A 389 13.49 -12.04 0.57
N ARG A 390 12.67 -12.75 -0.21
CA ARG A 390 11.34 -13.25 0.20
C ARG A 390 11.47 -14.31 1.28
N GLY A 391 12.45 -15.19 1.19
CA GLY A 391 12.74 -16.16 2.25
C GLY A 391 13.01 -15.49 3.61
N TRP A 392 13.86 -14.45 3.61
CA TRP A 392 14.20 -13.68 4.82
C TRP A 392 13.03 -12.85 5.33
N ASN A 393 12.26 -12.22 4.42
CA ASN A 393 11.07 -11.49 4.79
C ASN A 393 10.04 -12.43 5.44
N ASN A 394 9.74 -13.54 4.78
CA ASN A 394 8.65 -14.44 5.17
C ASN A 394 8.97 -15.18 6.47
N ILE A 395 10.20 -15.64 6.70
CA ILE A 395 10.59 -16.15 8.02
C ILE A 395 10.50 -15.07 9.11
N GLY A 396 10.83 -13.81 8.78
CA GLY A 396 10.67 -12.68 9.67
C GLY A 396 9.21 -12.44 10.09
N THR A 397 8.27 -12.61 9.16
CA THR A 397 6.83 -12.53 9.47
C THR A 397 6.39 -13.60 10.48
N MET A 398 6.97 -14.80 10.40
CA MET A 398 6.69 -15.87 11.36
C MET A 398 7.22 -15.53 12.74
N PHE A 399 8.47 -15.07 12.83
CA PHE A 399 9.05 -14.63 14.10
C PHE A 399 8.27 -13.46 14.73
N PHE A 400 7.80 -12.51 13.91
CA PHE A 400 6.96 -11.41 14.40
C PHE A 400 5.65 -11.93 15.01
N LYS A 401 4.94 -12.83 14.33
CA LYS A 401 3.70 -13.45 14.83
C LYS A 401 3.92 -14.29 16.09
N GLN A 402 5.09 -14.91 16.24
CA GLN A 402 5.49 -15.66 17.43
C GLN A 402 5.92 -14.76 18.60
N GLY A 403 6.05 -13.44 18.39
CA GLY A 403 6.56 -12.50 19.39
C GLY A 403 8.09 -12.48 19.54
N ASP A 404 8.83 -13.21 18.70
CA ASP A 404 10.29 -13.18 18.64
C ASP A 404 10.76 -12.00 17.78
N TYR A 405 10.51 -10.78 18.27
CA TYR A 405 10.80 -9.56 17.53
C TYR A 405 12.28 -9.36 17.26
N ALA A 406 13.16 -9.93 18.09
CA ALA A 406 14.60 -9.89 17.87
C ALA A 406 15.01 -10.64 16.60
N LYS A 407 14.50 -11.88 16.42
CA LYS A 407 14.74 -12.62 15.18
C LYS A 407 14.02 -12.01 13.99
N ALA A 408 12.80 -11.50 14.17
CA ALA A 408 12.07 -10.78 13.12
C ALA A 408 12.89 -9.60 12.59
N LYS A 409 13.44 -8.77 13.49
CA LYS A 409 14.31 -7.64 13.14
C LYS A 409 15.55 -8.06 12.37
N GLN A 410 16.21 -9.15 12.78
CA GLN A 410 17.37 -9.70 12.06
C GLN A 410 16.98 -10.16 10.64
N ALA A 411 15.87 -10.89 10.52
CA ALA A 411 15.38 -11.42 9.25
C ALA A 411 14.97 -10.30 8.28
N PHE A 412 14.18 -9.33 8.72
CA PHE A 412 13.80 -8.18 7.89
C PHE A 412 14.99 -7.30 7.50
N ASN A 413 15.97 -7.12 8.38
CA ASN A 413 17.20 -6.42 8.02
C ASN A 413 18.00 -7.18 6.97
N ARG A 414 18.05 -8.52 7.05
CA ARG A 414 18.69 -9.33 6.02
C ARG A 414 17.94 -9.25 4.70
N ALA A 415 16.61 -9.29 4.71
CA ALA A 415 15.79 -9.09 3.52
C ALA A 415 16.05 -7.72 2.88
N ALA A 416 16.14 -6.66 3.68
CA ALA A 416 16.42 -5.30 3.22
C ALA A 416 17.83 -5.14 2.63
N GLN A 417 18.81 -5.93 3.08
CA GLN A 417 20.15 -5.96 2.46
C GLN A 417 20.11 -6.57 1.05
N VAL A 418 19.24 -7.56 0.84
CA VAL A 418 19.09 -8.25 -0.44
C VAL A 418 18.26 -7.41 -1.41
N ASN A 419 17.13 -6.85 -0.95
CA ASN A 419 16.29 -5.96 -1.75
C ASN A 419 15.78 -4.78 -0.88
N PRO A 420 16.46 -3.62 -0.91
CA PRO A 420 16.07 -2.43 -0.14
C PRO A 420 14.74 -1.79 -0.59
N SER A 421 14.32 -2.05 -1.82
CA SER A 421 13.10 -1.48 -2.42
C SER A 421 11.86 -2.36 -2.28
N ALA A 422 11.99 -3.55 -1.69
CA ALA A 422 10.87 -4.47 -1.52
C ALA A 422 9.77 -3.86 -0.61
N PRO A 423 8.53 -3.69 -1.12
CA PRO A 423 7.45 -3.09 -0.35
C PRO A 423 7.14 -3.82 0.96
N GLU A 424 7.11 -5.15 0.93
CA GLU A 424 6.78 -5.99 2.09
C GLU A 424 7.83 -5.89 3.18
N VAL A 425 9.11 -5.77 2.78
CA VAL A 425 10.22 -5.59 3.72
C VAL A 425 10.12 -4.23 4.39
N ASN A 426 9.83 -3.17 3.65
CA ASN A 426 9.64 -1.84 4.20
C ASN A 426 8.44 -1.79 5.15
N MET A 427 7.32 -2.43 4.78
CA MET A 427 6.12 -2.54 5.61
C MET A 427 6.45 -3.21 6.95
N ASN A 428 7.11 -4.37 6.90
CA ASN A 428 7.46 -5.12 8.09
C ASN A 428 8.46 -4.40 9.01
N LYS A 429 9.42 -3.68 8.43
CA LYS A 429 10.31 -2.82 9.20
C LYS A 429 9.57 -1.62 9.81
N ALA A 430 8.54 -1.10 9.14
CA ALA A 430 7.71 -0.05 9.71
C ALA A 430 6.94 -0.55 10.94
N LEU A 431 6.43 -1.79 10.93
CA LEU A 431 5.81 -2.38 12.13
C LEU A 431 6.80 -2.44 13.31
N LEU A 432 8.07 -2.80 13.06
CA LEU A 432 9.10 -2.76 14.10
C LEU A 432 9.41 -1.34 14.57
N ALA A 433 9.43 -0.36 13.66
CA ALA A 433 9.64 1.05 14.01
C ALA A 433 8.49 1.60 14.87
N ILE A 434 7.24 1.26 14.53
CA ILE A 434 6.06 1.57 15.36
C ILE A 434 6.20 0.96 16.75
N MET A 435 6.65 -0.29 16.83
CA MET A 435 6.88 -0.98 18.12
C MET A 435 7.96 -0.29 18.96
N ASP A 436 9.02 0.22 18.32
CA ASP A 436 10.10 0.99 18.93
C ASP A 436 9.68 2.46 19.22
N ASN A 437 8.42 2.84 18.94
CA ASN A 437 7.86 4.21 19.02
C ASN A 437 8.61 5.24 18.14
N ASP A 438 9.29 4.76 17.08
CA ASP A 438 9.92 5.57 16.04
C ASP A 438 8.93 5.81 14.89
N LEU A 439 7.97 6.71 15.15
CA LEU A 439 6.86 6.99 14.23
C LEU A 439 7.32 7.72 12.95
N GLU A 440 8.46 8.41 12.99
CA GLU A 440 9.03 9.10 11.82
C GLU A 440 9.58 8.08 10.83
N THR A 441 10.47 7.19 11.28
CA THR A 441 10.99 6.10 10.45
C THR A 441 9.87 5.19 9.95
N ALA A 442 8.88 4.90 10.80
CA ALA A 442 7.70 4.13 10.39
C ALA A 442 6.97 4.77 9.21
N ASN A 443 6.71 6.08 9.28
CA ASN A 443 6.03 6.83 8.22
C ASN A 443 6.80 6.78 6.89
N GLU A 444 8.12 6.99 6.92
CA GLU A 444 8.96 6.91 5.73
C GLU A 444 8.95 5.53 5.08
N LEU A 445 9.01 4.47 5.90
CA LEU A 445 9.00 3.09 5.43
C LEU A 445 7.64 2.71 4.84
N LEU A 446 6.53 3.08 5.49
CA LEU A 446 5.18 2.85 4.93
C LEU A 446 4.99 3.59 3.60
N GLY A 447 5.53 4.79 3.45
CA GLY A 447 5.51 5.51 2.17
C GLY A 447 6.23 4.78 1.02
N LYS A 448 7.13 3.83 1.33
CA LYS A 448 7.86 2.99 0.36
C LYS A 448 7.26 1.58 0.23
N SER A 449 6.09 1.35 0.82
CA SER A 449 5.49 0.02 0.95
C SER A 449 4.28 -0.19 0.04
N ALA A 450 4.12 0.63 -1.01
CA ALA A 450 3.00 0.55 -1.94
C ALA A 450 2.88 -0.88 -2.54
N GLY A 451 1.68 -1.45 -2.45
CA GLY A 451 1.38 -2.82 -2.90
C GLY A 451 1.64 -3.92 -1.88
N ALA A 452 2.27 -3.62 -0.72
CA ALA A 452 2.42 -4.59 0.36
C ALA A 452 1.07 -4.90 1.01
N ALA A 453 0.80 -6.19 1.25
CA ALA A 453 -0.37 -6.60 2.02
C ALA A 453 -0.31 -6.02 3.45
N GLY A 454 -1.44 -5.53 3.96
CA GLY A 454 -1.55 -4.93 5.30
C GLY A 454 -1.05 -3.48 5.42
N LEU A 455 -0.68 -2.82 4.31
CA LEU A 455 -0.23 -1.43 4.32
C LEU A 455 -1.26 -0.48 4.94
N ASP A 456 -2.52 -0.57 4.51
CA ASP A 456 -3.58 0.32 4.98
C ASP A 456 -3.85 0.14 6.49
N GLU A 457 -3.75 -1.09 6.99
CA GLU A 457 -3.86 -1.37 8.43
C GLU A 457 -2.71 -0.72 9.21
N ALA A 458 -1.47 -0.88 8.73
CA ALA A 458 -0.29 -0.28 9.35
C ALA A 458 -0.32 1.26 9.30
N MET A 459 -0.81 1.84 8.21
CA MET A 459 -1.02 3.29 8.09
C MET A 459 -2.13 3.78 9.01
N GLY A 460 -3.23 3.02 9.15
CA GLY A 460 -4.30 3.31 10.09
C GLY A 460 -3.78 3.33 11.53
N LEU A 461 -2.98 2.34 11.90
CA LEU A 461 -2.33 2.27 13.21
C LEU A 461 -1.37 3.44 13.45
N LEU A 462 -0.50 3.74 12.50
CA LEU A 462 0.45 4.85 12.60
C LEU A 462 -0.29 6.18 12.80
N ASN A 463 -1.31 6.46 11.98
CA ASN A 463 -2.10 7.69 12.09
C ASN A 463 -2.82 7.77 13.44
N LEU A 464 -3.34 6.65 13.93
CA LEU A 464 -3.98 6.57 15.23
C LEU A 464 -3.00 6.87 16.37
N LEU A 465 -1.77 6.35 16.31
CA LEU A 465 -0.70 6.64 17.27
C LEU A 465 -0.19 8.09 17.20
N GLN A 466 -0.29 8.72 16.03
CA GLN A 466 0.02 10.15 15.83
C GLN A 466 -1.13 11.08 16.24
N GLY A 467 -2.32 10.56 16.53
CA GLY A 467 -3.53 11.36 16.82
C GLY A 467 -4.24 11.88 15.57
N ASN A 468 -3.87 11.41 14.38
CA ASN A 468 -4.45 11.77 13.09
C ASN A 468 -5.70 10.93 12.80
N TYR A 469 -6.74 11.08 13.63
CA TYR A 469 -7.90 10.17 13.63
C TYR A 469 -8.67 10.12 12.32
N ASN A 470 -8.82 11.24 11.61
CA ASN A 470 -9.50 11.24 10.31
C ASN A 470 -8.72 10.39 9.29
N GLN A 471 -7.40 10.55 9.23
CA GLN A 471 -6.54 9.76 8.33
C GLN A 471 -6.53 8.28 8.73
N ALA A 472 -6.60 7.97 10.03
CA ALA A 472 -6.72 6.61 10.51
C ALA A 472 -8.04 5.97 10.06
N VAL A 473 -9.17 6.70 10.16
CA VAL A 473 -10.49 6.23 9.68
C VAL A 473 -10.47 5.98 8.18
N ASP A 474 -9.88 6.89 7.39
CA ASP A 474 -9.78 6.72 5.94
C ASP A 474 -8.95 5.48 5.57
N ALA A 475 -7.81 5.26 6.25
CA ALA A 475 -6.95 4.09 6.03
C ALA A 475 -7.67 2.78 6.38
N TYR A 476 -8.35 2.70 7.53
CA TYR A 476 -9.14 1.51 7.88
C TYR A 476 -10.38 1.34 6.99
N GLY A 477 -10.98 2.42 6.49
CA GLY A 477 -12.16 2.39 5.62
C GLY A 477 -11.90 1.77 4.24
N ASN A 478 -10.64 1.80 3.79
CA ASN A 478 -10.21 1.15 2.54
C ASN A 478 -9.99 -0.35 2.71
N ASN A 479 -9.76 -0.84 3.94
CA ASN A 479 -9.78 -2.27 4.28
C ASN A 479 -11.23 -2.78 4.40
N LYS A 480 -11.98 -2.78 3.29
CA LYS A 480 -13.24 -3.54 3.24
C LYS A 480 -12.88 -5.03 3.11
N THR A 481 -13.02 -5.73 4.24
CA THR A 481 -13.01 -7.20 4.38
C THR A 481 -13.75 -7.92 3.27
#